data_AF-A0A2M9GCV6-F1
#
_entry.id   AF-A0A2M9GCV6-F1
#
_cell.length_a   1.000
_cell.length_b   1.000
_cell.length_c   1.000
_cell.angle_alpha   90.00
_cell.angle_beta   90.00
_cell.angle_gamma   90.00
#
_symmetry.space_group_name_H-M   'P 1'
#
loop_
_entity.id
_entity.type
_entity.pdbx_description
1 polymer ?
#
loop_
_entity_poly.entity_id
_entity_poly.type
_entity_poly.pdbx_seq_one_letter_code
_entity_poly.pdbx_strand_id
1 'polypeptide(L)'
;MTHPLLTAPTLPQAVGNGINALAAAHLQVDIPPYPGMDEGDLIELFWNNCFAASRRITTGKIGEFTHLRVPESFVLEGPTQVHYQVMQVGHTPARSAVTRVRVKTRCPGGQPSPLCCDENQNLAPVGLPDTIRRYGVNASQVRRGIPLTIEPYLHMTTGDAITLRWGDVRLDLPKIRAREVGMAVQVWVPSTLIIEAGDDCRLEVTYCILDRVGNNSRWAPARTLRIASEAESRPAGTALIYQPRPTGSPCEPG
;
A
#
# COMPACT_ATOMS: atom_id res chain seq x y z
N MET A 1 -38.39 -15.96 25.88
CA MET A 1 -38.81 -15.55 24.52
C MET A 1 -37.56 -15.16 23.76
N THR A 2 -37.13 -15.97 22.80
CA THR A 2 -35.97 -15.70 21.96
C THR A 2 -36.40 -14.74 20.86
N HIS A 3 -36.05 -13.46 21.00
CA HIS A 3 -36.29 -12.47 19.95
C HIS A 3 -35.61 -12.94 18.65
N PRO A 4 -36.30 -12.94 17.49
CA PRO A 4 -35.65 -13.25 16.23
C PRO A 4 -34.59 -12.19 15.99
N LEU A 5 -33.32 -12.60 16.02
CA LEU A 5 -32.20 -11.74 15.71
C LEU A 5 -32.25 -11.43 14.22
N LEU A 6 -32.50 -10.17 13.86
CA LEU A 6 -32.46 -9.78 12.44
C LEU A 6 -31.04 -9.96 11.91
N THR A 7 -30.91 -10.25 10.61
CA THR A 7 -29.62 -10.46 9.96
C THR A 7 -28.72 -9.24 10.13
N ALA A 8 -27.40 -9.45 10.21
CA ALA A 8 -26.46 -8.35 10.36
C ALA A 8 -26.44 -7.45 9.11
N PRO A 9 -26.25 -6.13 9.25
CA PRO A 9 -26.08 -5.24 8.11
C PRO A 9 -24.76 -5.53 7.37
N THR A 10 -24.74 -5.36 6.06
CA THR A 10 -23.54 -5.53 5.22
C THR A 10 -22.98 -4.18 4.77
N LEU A 11 -21.65 -4.10 4.63
CA LEU A 11 -20.96 -2.90 4.15
C LEU A 11 -20.22 -3.25 2.85
N PRO A 12 -20.81 -3.01 1.67
CA PRO A 12 -20.26 -3.47 0.39
C PRO A 12 -18.89 -2.85 0.07
N GLN A 13 -18.60 -1.67 0.63
CA GLN A 13 -17.34 -0.95 0.42
C GLN A 13 -16.21 -1.43 1.36
N ALA A 14 -16.48 -2.38 2.25
CA ALA A 14 -15.48 -2.89 3.18
C ALA A 14 -14.49 -3.83 2.47
N VAL A 15 -13.19 -3.64 2.72
CA VAL A 15 -12.15 -4.60 2.34
C VAL A 15 -11.99 -5.59 3.49
N GLY A 16 -12.63 -6.76 3.35
CA GLY A 16 -12.82 -7.69 4.46
C GLY A 16 -13.67 -7.04 5.55
N ASN A 17 -13.08 -6.82 6.74
CA ASN A 17 -13.74 -6.08 7.82
C ASN A 17 -13.22 -4.63 7.96
N GLY A 18 -12.50 -4.11 6.96
CA GLY A 18 -11.83 -2.82 6.98
C GLY A 18 -12.56 -1.74 6.20
N ILE A 19 -12.73 -0.55 6.78
CA ILE A 19 -13.21 0.65 6.08
C ILE A 19 -12.02 1.58 5.86
N ASN A 20 -11.67 1.82 4.59
CA ASN A 20 -10.63 2.76 4.17
C ASN A 20 -11.15 4.20 4.07
N ALA A 21 -10.24 5.15 3.82
CA ALA A 21 -10.57 6.56 3.70
C ALA A 21 -11.59 6.85 2.59
N LEU A 22 -11.46 6.19 1.44
CA LEU A 22 -12.36 6.37 0.30
C LEU A 22 -13.79 5.87 0.63
N ALA A 23 -13.88 4.70 1.26
CA ALA A 23 -15.15 4.13 1.71
C ALA A 23 -15.80 4.99 2.80
N ALA A 24 -15.01 5.59 3.69
CA ALA A 24 -15.51 6.46 4.76
C ALA A 24 -16.26 7.71 4.23
N ALA A 25 -15.81 8.31 3.13
CA ALA A 25 -16.44 9.50 2.53
C ALA A 25 -17.85 9.22 1.95
N HIS A 26 -18.07 8.00 1.46
CA HIS A 26 -19.31 7.60 0.79
C HIS A 26 -19.89 6.32 1.38
N LEU A 27 -19.84 6.18 2.71
CA LEU A 27 -20.16 4.92 3.35
C LEU A 27 -21.64 4.56 3.25
N GLN A 28 -21.91 3.40 2.65
CA GLN A 28 -23.24 2.81 2.54
C GLN A 28 -23.33 1.54 3.38
N VAL A 29 -24.45 1.39 4.07
CA VAL A 29 -24.84 0.19 4.80
C VAL A 29 -26.06 -0.42 4.12
N ASP A 30 -25.96 -1.70 3.81
CA ASP A 30 -27.00 -2.49 3.17
C ASP A 30 -27.68 -3.36 4.23
N ILE A 31 -29.00 -3.20 4.33
CA ILE A 31 -29.83 -3.97 5.25
C ILE A 31 -30.63 -4.97 4.41
N PRO A 32 -30.45 -6.28 4.64
CA PRO A 32 -31.19 -7.29 3.90
C PRO A 32 -32.69 -7.25 4.26
N PRO A 33 -33.57 -7.70 3.35
CA PRO A 33 -34.98 -7.86 3.67
C PRO A 33 -35.13 -8.84 4.83
N TYR A 34 -36.09 -8.55 5.72
CA TYR A 34 -36.34 -9.36 6.92
C TYR A 34 -37.75 -9.98 6.89
N PRO A 35 -37.96 -11.07 7.64
CA PRO A 35 -39.28 -11.68 7.75
C PRO A 35 -40.30 -10.69 8.33
N GLY A 36 -41.45 -10.56 7.67
CA GLY A 36 -42.51 -9.63 8.10
C GLY A 36 -42.23 -8.17 7.81
N MET A 37 -41.32 -7.86 6.88
CA MET A 37 -41.10 -6.51 6.35
C MET A 37 -42.38 -5.99 5.69
N ASP A 38 -42.88 -4.86 6.15
CA ASP A 38 -44.12 -4.26 5.68
C ASP A 38 -43.98 -2.74 5.42
N GLU A 39 -44.95 -2.19 4.69
CA GLU A 39 -45.02 -0.77 4.47
C GLU A 39 -45.19 -0.01 5.78
N GLY A 40 -44.38 1.03 5.96
CA GLY A 40 -44.42 1.89 7.13
C GLY A 40 -43.49 1.48 8.25
N ASP A 41 -42.82 0.33 8.16
CA ASP A 41 -41.75 -0.06 9.07
C ASP A 41 -40.64 0.98 9.07
N LEU A 42 -40.17 1.37 10.25
CA LEU A 42 -39.07 2.31 10.41
C LEU A 42 -37.78 1.54 10.75
N ILE A 43 -36.78 1.68 9.89
CA ILE A 43 -35.44 1.16 10.10
C ILE A 43 -34.57 2.29 10.63
N GLU A 44 -33.91 2.06 11.76
CA GLU A 44 -32.94 2.99 12.33
C GLU A 44 -31.55 2.32 12.39
N LEU A 45 -30.56 2.99 11.81
CA LEU A 45 -29.17 2.55 11.76
C LEU A 45 -28.38 3.20 12.87
N PHE A 46 -27.61 2.37 13.59
CA PHE A 46 -26.74 2.78 14.67
C PHE A 46 -25.28 2.49 14.32
N TRP A 47 -24.45 3.51 14.47
CA TRP A 47 -23.01 3.47 14.31
C TRP A 47 -22.34 3.74 15.66
N ASN A 48 -21.65 2.75 16.23
CA ASN A 48 -21.12 2.82 17.61
C ASN A 48 -22.18 3.24 18.64
N ASN A 49 -23.39 2.71 18.51
CA ASN A 49 -24.58 3.03 19.32
C ASN A 49 -25.09 4.48 19.18
N CYS A 50 -24.55 5.27 18.27
CA CYS A 50 -25.10 6.57 17.90
C CYS A 50 -26.05 6.42 16.72
N PHE A 51 -27.21 7.08 16.77
CA PHE A 51 -28.12 7.14 15.64
C PHE A 51 -27.45 7.82 14.45
N ALA A 52 -27.37 7.11 13.31
CA ALA A 52 -26.66 7.57 12.11
C ALA A 52 -27.62 7.95 10.99
N ALA A 53 -28.65 7.13 10.76
CA ALA A 53 -29.63 7.34 9.71
C ALA A 53 -30.90 6.54 9.99
N SER A 54 -32.01 6.92 9.35
CA SER A 54 -33.22 6.11 9.34
C SER A 54 -33.89 6.12 7.97
N ARG A 55 -34.72 5.11 7.73
CA ARG A 55 -35.58 5.03 6.55
C ARG A 55 -36.86 4.30 6.87
N ARG A 56 -37.97 4.85 6.38
CA ARG A 56 -39.27 4.20 6.39
C ARG A 56 -39.43 3.35 5.13
N ILE A 57 -39.95 2.13 5.29
CA ILE A 57 -40.23 1.23 4.17
C ILE A 57 -41.47 1.70 3.42
N THR A 58 -41.39 1.70 2.09
CA THR A 58 -42.48 1.98 1.16
C THR A 58 -42.87 0.71 0.42
N THR A 59 -44.10 0.64 -0.09
CA THR A 59 -44.66 -0.58 -0.72
C THR A 59 -43.74 -1.16 -1.81
N GLY A 60 -43.12 -0.30 -2.62
CA GLY A 60 -42.22 -0.71 -3.71
C GLY A 60 -40.81 -1.16 -3.27
N LYS A 61 -40.53 -1.18 -1.96
CA LYS A 61 -39.25 -1.59 -1.38
C LYS A 61 -39.36 -2.82 -0.47
N ILE A 62 -40.54 -3.40 -0.37
CA ILE A 62 -40.77 -4.64 0.38
C ILE A 62 -40.01 -5.78 -0.31
N GLY A 63 -39.21 -6.52 0.46
CA GLY A 63 -38.40 -7.63 -0.05
C GLY A 63 -37.10 -7.20 -0.74
N GLU A 64 -36.81 -5.89 -0.83
CA GLU A 64 -35.55 -5.37 -1.37
C GLU A 64 -34.56 -4.99 -0.26
N PHE A 65 -33.28 -4.85 -0.63
CA PHE A 65 -32.28 -4.28 0.26
C PHE A 65 -32.57 -2.81 0.56
N THR A 66 -32.44 -2.44 1.83
CA THR A 66 -32.53 -1.05 2.28
C THR A 66 -31.12 -0.48 2.40
N HIS A 67 -30.83 0.56 1.61
CA HIS A 67 -29.55 1.25 1.63
C HIS A 67 -29.60 2.50 2.51
N LEU A 68 -28.71 2.60 3.49
CA LEU A 68 -28.58 3.76 4.36
C LEU A 68 -27.16 4.32 4.28
N ARG A 69 -27.04 5.64 4.14
CA ARG A 69 -25.74 6.32 4.13
C ARG A 69 -25.36 6.72 5.55
N VAL A 70 -24.11 6.45 5.93
CA VAL A 70 -23.53 6.93 7.18
C VAL A 70 -22.80 8.25 6.89
N PRO A 71 -23.08 9.35 7.62
CA PRO A 71 -22.33 10.58 7.45
C PRO A 71 -20.85 10.38 7.84
N GLU A 72 -19.93 10.97 7.07
CA GLU A 72 -18.49 10.84 7.29
C GLU A 72 -18.06 11.26 8.70
N SER A 73 -18.76 12.23 9.31
CA SER A 73 -18.51 12.69 10.68
C SER A 73 -18.65 11.61 11.76
N PHE A 74 -19.39 10.54 11.49
CA PHE A 74 -19.52 9.39 12.39
C PHE A 74 -18.38 8.36 12.19
N VAL A 75 -17.72 8.37 11.03
CA VAL A 75 -16.73 7.36 10.61
C VAL A 75 -15.36 7.71 11.19
N LEU A 76 -15.25 7.59 12.51
CA LEU A 76 -14.01 7.81 13.26
C LEU A 76 -13.11 6.58 13.21
N GLU A 77 -11.80 6.79 13.32
CA GLU A 77 -10.84 5.69 13.37
C GLU A 77 -11.05 4.76 14.57
N GLY A 78 -10.90 3.47 14.33
CA GLY A 78 -10.92 2.46 15.37
C GLY A 78 -11.83 1.27 15.06
N PRO A 79 -11.99 0.36 16.03
CA PRO A 79 -13.00 -0.68 15.96
C PRO A 79 -14.39 -0.06 16.06
N THR A 80 -15.28 -0.49 15.17
CA THR A 80 -16.63 0.04 15.05
C THR A 80 -17.65 -1.08 15.02
N GLN A 81 -18.80 -0.82 15.63
CA GLN A 81 -19.96 -1.70 15.63
C GLN A 81 -21.12 -1.04 14.89
N VAL A 82 -21.71 -1.78 13.95
CA VAL A 82 -22.84 -1.35 13.14
C VAL A 82 -24.00 -2.31 13.37
N HIS A 83 -25.17 -1.77 13.67
CA HIS A 83 -26.39 -2.55 13.79
C HIS A 83 -27.58 -1.67 13.45
N TYR A 84 -28.72 -2.29 13.18
CA TYR A 84 -29.96 -1.57 12.98
C TYR A 84 -31.05 -2.11 13.90
N GLN A 85 -32.10 -1.34 14.07
CA GLN A 85 -33.35 -1.80 14.66
C GLN A 85 -34.52 -1.48 13.74
N VAL A 86 -35.53 -2.32 13.82
CA VAL A 86 -36.79 -2.16 13.09
C VAL A 86 -37.89 -1.87 14.10
N MET A 87 -38.62 -0.79 13.86
CA MET A 87 -39.82 -0.43 14.61
C MET A 87 -41.03 -0.67 13.73
N GLN A 88 -41.88 -1.61 14.18
CA GLN A 88 -43.15 -1.94 13.54
C GLN A 88 -44.29 -1.52 14.47
N VAL A 89 -45.40 -1.07 13.91
CA VAL A 89 -46.55 -0.62 14.70
C VAL A 89 -47.12 -1.79 15.50
N GLY A 90 -47.24 -1.62 16.82
CA GLY A 90 -47.77 -2.68 17.71
C GLY A 90 -46.76 -3.75 18.13
N HIS A 91 -45.50 -3.64 17.70
CA HIS A 91 -44.42 -4.56 18.09
C HIS A 91 -43.33 -3.87 18.90
N THR A 92 -42.60 -4.64 19.71
CA THR A 92 -41.36 -4.16 20.35
C THR A 92 -40.26 -4.01 19.30
N PRO A 93 -39.38 -3.00 19.40
CA PRO A 93 -38.27 -2.83 18.48
C PRO A 93 -37.42 -4.11 18.36
N ALA A 94 -37.23 -4.58 17.13
CA ALA A 94 -36.43 -5.76 16.83
C ALA A 94 -35.01 -5.33 16.43
N ARG A 95 -33.98 -5.86 17.10
CA ARG A 95 -32.58 -5.50 16.87
C ARG A 95 -31.87 -6.52 15.98
N SER A 96 -31.01 -6.04 15.10
CA SER A 96 -30.15 -6.89 14.28
C SER A 96 -28.95 -7.44 15.03
N ALA A 97 -28.35 -8.47 14.45
CA ALA A 97 -26.97 -8.85 14.74
C ALA A 97 -26.02 -7.67 14.47
N VAL A 98 -24.90 -7.64 15.19
CA VAL A 98 -23.91 -6.56 15.11
C VAL A 98 -22.82 -6.93 14.11
N THR A 99 -22.59 -6.06 13.13
CA THR A 99 -21.45 -6.13 12.22
C THR A 99 -20.28 -5.38 12.83
N ARG A 100 -19.13 -6.05 12.97
CA ARG A 100 -17.90 -5.46 13.51
C ARG A 100 -16.94 -5.14 12.38
N VAL A 101 -16.59 -3.87 12.26
CA VAL A 101 -15.62 -3.37 11.27
C VAL A 101 -14.50 -2.61 11.95
N ARG A 102 -13.41 -2.37 11.22
CA ARG A 102 -12.31 -1.51 11.66
C ARG A 102 -12.15 -0.38 10.67
N VAL A 103 -12.36 0.84 11.14
CA VAL A 103 -12.17 2.05 10.36
C VAL A 103 -10.71 2.48 10.48
N LYS A 104 -10.06 2.67 9.34
CA LYS A 104 -8.75 3.29 9.24
C LYS A 104 -8.77 4.27 8.08
N THR A 105 -8.90 5.55 8.42
CA THR A 105 -8.93 6.66 7.46
C THR A 105 -7.55 7.26 7.23
N ARG A 106 -6.60 7.06 8.16
CA ARG A 106 -5.23 7.54 7.98
C ARG A 106 -4.42 6.60 7.09
N CYS A 107 -4.05 7.10 5.92
CA CYS A 107 -3.23 6.39 4.95
C CYS A 107 -1.79 6.16 5.45
N PRO A 108 -1.15 5.04 5.05
CA PRO A 108 0.27 4.83 5.26
C PRO A 108 1.08 5.91 4.54
N GLY A 109 2.07 6.49 5.22
CA GLY A 109 2.81 7.64 4.71
C GLY A 109 2.04 8.96 4.77
N GLY A 110 0.92 9.03 5.51
CA GLY A 110 0.16 10.28 5.64
C GLY A 110 -0.67 10.63 4.40
N GLN A 111 -1.26 11.83 4.41
CA GLN A 111 -2.07 12.30 3.29
C GLN A 111 -1.15 12.89 2.22
N PRO A 112 -1.12 12.32 1.00
CA PRO A 112 -0.30 12.85 -0.07
C PRO A 112 -0.80 14.23 -0.50
N SER A 113 0.12 15.09 -0.92
CA SER A 113 -0.22 16.43 -1.41
C SER A 113 -1.18 16.33 -2.61
N PRO A 114 -2.25 17.14 -2.66
CA PRO A 114 -3.16 17.16 -3.82
C PRO A 114 -2.46 17.65 -5.10
N LEU A 115 -1.31 18.32 -4.97
CA LEU A 115 -0.53 18.83 -6.11
C LEU A 115 0.35 17.77 -6.78
N CYS A 116 0.60 16.64 -6.09
CA CYS A 116 1.43 15.55 -6.62
C CYS A 116 0.59 14.27 -6.66
N CYS A 117 0.01 13.99 -7.83
CA CYS A 117 -0.99 12.93 -7.97
C CYS A 117 -0.43 11.53 -7.72
N ASP A 118 0.84 11.28 -8.05
CA ASP A 118 1.41 9.93 -8.05
C ASP A 118 2.50 9.71 -7.00
N GLU A 119 3.09 10.78 -6.46
CA GLU A 119 4.19 10.70 -5.47
C GLU A 119 3.76 11.25 -4.11
N ASN A 120 4.12 10.54 -3.04
CA ASN A 120 3.91 10.95 -1.67
C ASN A 120 5.22 11.43 -1.03
N GLN A 121 5.42 12.74 -1.00
CA GLN A 121 6.60 13.40 -0.44
C GLN A 121 6.80 13.20 1.07
N ASN A 122 5.78 12.69 1.78
CA ASN A 122 5.92 12.34 3.20
C ASN A 122 6.68 11.01 3.41
N LEU A 123 6.86 10.21 2.35
CA LEU A 123 7.65 8.99 2.39
C LEU A 123 9.12 9.29 2.11
N ALA A 124 10.00 8.64 2.87
CA ALA A 124 11.42 8.73 2.60
C ALA A 124 11.77 7.93 1.33
N PRO A 125 12.56 8.47 0.39
CA PRO A 125 13.06 7.71 -0.74
C PRO A 125 14.03 6.61 -0.28
N VAL A 126 14.05 5.47 -0.99
CA VAL A 126 14.77 4.25 -0.59
C VAL A 126 16.21 4.49 -0.12
N GLY A 127 16.56 4.01 1.07
CA GLY A 127 17.93 4.02 1.58
C GLY A 127 18.81 3.04 0.82
N LEU A 128 19.94 3.50 0.32
CA LEU A 128 20.93 2.68 -0.38
C LEU A 128 22.32 2.97 0.19
N PRO A 129 23.24 1.99 0.19
CA PRO A 129 24.63 2.20 0.57
C PRO A 129 25.27 3.38 -0.17
N ASP A 130 26.07 4.18 0.54
CA ASP A 130 26.71 5.36 -0.05
C ASP A 130 27.61 5.04 -1.24
N THR A 131 28.19 3.84 -1.28
CA THR A 131 28.95 3.35 -2.42
C THR A 131 28.10 3.26 -3.68
N ILE A 132 26.88 2.72 -3.58
CA ILE A 132 25.92 2.62 -4.70
C ILE A 132 25.43 4.02 -5.08
N ARG A 133 25.17 4.89 -4.10
CA ARG A 133 24.72 6.27 -4.36
C ARG A 133 25.75 7.10 -5.12
N ARG A 134 27.04 6.92 -4.82
CA ARG A 134 28.14 7.71 -5.42
C ARG A 134 28.64 7.12 -6.74
N TYR A 135 28.78 5.81 -6.82
CA TYR A 135 29.46 5.13 -7.92
C TYR A 135 28.54 4.28 -8.80
N GLY A 136 27.26 4.19 -8.46
CA GLY A 136 26.32 3.29 -9.13
C GLY A 136 26.47 1.83 -8.69
N VAL A 137 25.69 0.97 -9.32
CA VAL A 137 25.69 -0.47 -9.08
C VAL A 137 26.75 -1.12 -9.95
N ASN A 138 27.70 -1.84 -9.35
CA ASN A 138 28.72 -2.59 -10.09
C ASN A 138 28.30 -4.06 -10.35
N ALA A 139 29.00 -4.73 -11.27
CA ALA A 139 28.69 -6.12 -11.63
C ALA A 139 28.71 -7.12 -10.46
N SER A 140 29.53 -6.87 -9.42
CA SER A 140 29.54 -7.73 -8.22
C SER A 140 28.26 -7.58 -7.39
N GLN A 141 27.71 -6.37 -7.32
CA GLN A 141 26.46 -6.07 -6.63
C GLN A 141 25.25 -6.58 -7.42
N VAL A 142 25.29 -6.50 -8.77
CA VAL A 142 24.28 -7.15 -9.61
C VAL A 142 24.21 -8.66 -9.31
N ARG A 143 25.36 -9.34 -9.20
CA ARG A 143 25.41 -10.79 -8.91
C ARG A 143 24.99 -11.16 -7.49
N ARG A 144 25.35 -10.35 -6.49
CA ARG A 144 25.10 -10.66 -5.06
C ARG A 144 23.72 -10.20 -4.60
N GLY A 145 23.15 -9.19 -5.23
CA GLY A 145 22.02 -8.44 -4.72
C GLY A 145 22.44 -7.20 -3.95
N ILE A 146 21.45 -6.34 -3.68
CA ILE A 146 21.66 -5.01 -3.12
C ILE A 146 20.86 -4.87 -1.82
N PRO A 147 21.50 -4.49 -0.71
CA PRO A 147 20.77 -4.10 0.48
C PRO A 147 20.10 -2.74 0.26
N LEU A 148 18.83 -2.66 0.61
CA LEU A 148 17.98 -1.49 0.53
C LEU A 148 17.28 -1.31 1.88
N THR A 149 17.12 -0.07 2.31
CA THR A 149 16.43 0.27 3.56
C THR A 149 15.22 1.12 3.25
N ILE A 150 14.08 0.83 3.88
CA ILE A 150 12.91 1.71 3.88
C ILE A 150 12.76 2.24 5.30
N GLU A 151 12.85 3.57 5.44
CA GLU A 151 12.69 4.22 6.74
C GLU A 151 11.27 4.04 7.29
N PRO A 152 11.08 4.05 8.62
CA PRO A 152 9.74 4.00 9.19
C PRO A 152 8.91 5.20 8.73
N TYR A 153 7.65 4.94 8.39
CA TYR A 153 6.75 5.94 7.83
C TYR A 153 5.57 6.25 8.75
N LEU A 154 4.91 7.38 8.50
CA LEU A 154 3.74 7.80 9.26
C LEU A 154 2.59 6.79 9.11
N HIS A 155 1.91 6.47 10.22
CA HIS A 155 0.82 5.48 10.26
C HIS A 155 1.23 4.07 9.81
N MET A 156 2.51 3.72 9.96
CA MET A 156 2.98 2.34 9.82
C MET A 156 2.22 1.42 10.77
N THR A 157 1.62 0.38 10.21
CA THR A 157 0.81 -0.58 10.96
C THR A 157 1.12 -2.01 10.59
N THR A 158 0.82 -2.93 11.51
CA THR A 158 0.95 -4.35 11.23
C THR A 158 0.06 -4.75 10.06
N GLY A 159 0.63 -5.52 9.14
CA GLY A 159 0.01 -6.08 7.96
C GLY A 159 0.00 -5.18 6.75
N ASP A 160 0.63 -4.01 6.82
CA ASP A 160 0.94 -3.20 5.66
C ASP A 160 1.81 -4.04 4.70
N ALA A 161 1.42 -4.07 3.43
CA ALA A 161 2.12 -4.74 2.35
C ALA A 161 2.91 -3.70 1.56
N ILE A 162 4.19 -3.95 1.36
CA ILE A 162 5.06 -3.04 0.63
C ILE A 162 5.43 -3.69 -0.70
N THR A 163 5.25 -2.95 -1.78
CA THR A 163 5.72 -3.35 -3.12
C THR A 163 6.85 -2.41 -3.52
N LEU A 164 8.06 -2.96 -3.66
CA LEU A 164 9.21 -2.27 -4.20
C LEU A 164 9.15 -2.35 -5.73
N ARG A 165 9.47 -1.24 -6.40
CA ARG A 165 9.66 -1.15 -7.84
C ARG A 165 11.13 -0.84 -8.12
N TRP A 166 11.74 -1.65 -8.97
CA TRP A 166 13.11 -1.49 -9.44
C TRP A 166 13.10 -1.46 -10.97
N GLY A 167 13.25 -0.27 -11.55
CA GLY A 167 12.94 -0.06 -12.97
C GLY A 167 11.47 -0.40 -13.22
N ASP A 168 11.21 -1.37 -14.08
CA ASP A 168 9.85 -1.85 -14.37
C ASP A 168 9.44 -3.13 -13.64
N VAL A 169 10.37 -3.74 -12.89
CA VAL A 169 10.12 -4.98 -12.15
C VAL A 169 9.64 -4.66 -10.74
N ARG A 170 8.74 -5.50 -10.23
CA ARG A 170 8.14 -5.36 -8.89
C ARG A 170 8.57 -6.50 -7.96
N LEU A 171 8.78 -6.17 -6.70
CA LEU A 171 9.06 -7.09 -5.61
C LEU A 171 8.09 -6.86 -4.47
N ASP A 172 7.23 -7.83 -4.20
CA ASP A 172 6.38 -7.80 -3.02
C ASP A 172 7.16 -8.25 -1.79
N LEU A 173 7.19 -7.40 -0.77
CA LEU A 173 7.86 -7.67 0.49
C LEU A 173 6.92 -8.38 1.47
N PRO A 174 7.47 -9.11 2.46
CA PRO A 174 6.66 -9.63 3.55
C PRO A 174 5.87 -8.51 4.25
N LYS A 175 4.62 -8.80 4.60
CA LYS A 175 3.78 -7.86 5.35
C LYS A 175 4.40 -7.52 6.70
N ILE A 176 4.30 -6.24 7.09
CA ILE A 176 4.87 -5.72 8.35
C ILE A 176 4.30 -6.47 9.55
N ARG A 177 5.18 -6.96 10.44
CA ARG A 177 4.78 -7.61 11.69
C ARG A 177 4.69 -6.60 12.83
N ALA A 178 4.01 -6.96 13.92
CA ALA A 178 3.78 -6.04 15.04
C ALA A 178 5.09 -5.52 15.66
N ARG A 179 6.13 -6.36 15.69
CA ARG A 179 7.47 -6.02 16.17
C ARG A 179 8.29 -5.12 15.23
N GLU A 180 7.88 -5.01 13.96
CA GLU A 180 8.58 -4.23 12.92
C GLU A 180 7.97 -2.82 12.78
N VAL A 181 6.82 -2.57 13.42
CA VAL A 181 6.18 -1.25 13.39
C VAL A 181 7.09 -0.21 14.04
N GLY A 182 7.37 0.87 13.31
CA GLY A 182 8.26 1.95 13.75
C GLY A 182 9.75 1.66 13.54
N MET A 183 10.11 0.52 12.93
CA MET A 183 11.48 0.17 12.60
C MET A 183 11.72 0.30 11.09
N ALA A 184 12.98 0.57 10.71
CA ALA A 184 13.38 0.55 9.31
C ALA A 184 13.28 -0.88 8.74
N VAL A 185 12.68 -1.01 7.55
CA VAL A 185 12.54 -2.28 6.85
C VAL A 185 13.80 -2.52 6.02
N GLN A 186 14.52 -3.60 6.36
CA GLN A 186 15.69 -4.03 5.61
C GLN A 186 15.26 -4.98 4.50
N VAL A 187 15.64 -4.65 3.27
CA VAL A 187 15.25 -5.36 2.05
C VAL A 187 16.52 -5.83 1.35
N TRP A 188 16.52 -7.09 0.94
CA TRP A 188 17.57 -7.62 0.07
C TRP A 188 16.99 -7.76 -1.33
N VAL A 189 17.43 -6.91 -2.26
CA VAL A 189 17.01 -6.99 -3.67
C VAL A 189 17.79 -8.12 -4.33
N PRO A 190 17.12 -9.20 -4.81
CA PRO A 190 17.80 -10.35 -5.38
C PRO A 190 18.41 -10.02 -6.75
N SER A 191 19.50 -10.69 -7.09
CA SER A 191 20.19 -10.52 -8.37
C SER A 191 19.29 -10.78 -9.57
N THR A 192 18.39 -11.76 -9.48
CA THR A 192 17.44 -12.11 -10.53
C THR A 192 16.59 -10.91 -10.95
N LEU A 193 16.14 -10.12 -9.96
CA LEU A 193 15.29 -8.96 -10.19
C LEU A 193 16.08 -7.79 -10.81
N ILE A 194 17.32 -7.59 -10.37
CA ILE A 194 18.21 -6.57 -10.93
C ILE A 194 18.53 -6.89 -12.40
N ILE A 195 18.79 -8.16 -12.71
CA ILE A 195 19.08 -8.62 -14.07
C ILE A 195 17.83 -8.50 -14.96
N GLU A 196 16.66 -8.88 -14.45
CA GLU A 196 15.38 -8.78 -15.17
C GLU A 196 15.02 -7.34 -15.52
N ALA A 197 15.27 -6.40 -14.62
CA ALA A 197 15.03 -4.98 -14.88
C ALA A 197 15.96 -4.38 -15.93
N GLY A 198 17.08 -5.04 -16.23
CA GLY A 198 18.05 -4.60 -17.24
C GLY A 198 18.91 -3.42 -16.78
N ASP A 199 19.76 -2.98 -17.71
CA ASP A 199 20.68 -1.86 -17.53
C ASP A 199 20.10 -0.61 -18.20
N ASP A 200 19.17 0.06 -17.51
CA ASP A 200 18.69 1.37 -17.92
C ASP A 200 19.57 2.47 -17.29
N CYS A 201 20.07 3.36 -18.14
CA CYS A 201 20.81 4.58 -17.80
C CYS A 201 20.10 5.44 -16.74
N ARG A 202 18.78 5.29 -16.58
CA ARG A 202 17.92 6.01 -15.61
C ARG A 202 17.02 5.08 -14.82
N LEU A 203 17.55 3.96 -14.34
CA LEU A 203 16.77 3.04 -13.51
C LEU A 203 16.25 3.74 -12.24
N GLU A 204 14.94 3.75 -12.05
CA GLU A 204 14.29 4.33 -10.88
C GLU A 204 13.90 3.25 -9.87
N VAL A 205 14.19 3.52 -8.59
CA VAL A 205 13.79 2.67 -7.48
C VAL A 205 12.84 3.43 -6.56
N THR A 206 11.66 2.88 -6.37
CA THR A 206 10.61 3.44 -5.50
C THR A 206 9.83 2.31 -4.83
N TYR A 207 8.93 2.64 -3.91
CA TYR A 207 8.02 1.68 -3.29
C TYR A 207 6.67 2.32 -3.03
N CYS A 208 5.64 1.49 -2.87
CA CYS A 208 4.35 1.91 -2.35
C CYS A 208 3.89 0.93 -1.26
N ILE A 209 2.98 1.40 -0.41
CA ILE A 209 2.42 0.65 0.70
C ILE A 209 0.91 0.54 0.50
N LEU A 210 0.40 -0.67 0.67
CA LEU A 210 -1.03 -0.96 0.77
C LEU A 210 -1.33 -1.48 2.17
N ASP A 211 -2.19 -0.79 2.90
CA ASP A 211 -2.57 -1.22 4.25
C ASP A 211 -3.64 -2.33 4.23
N ARG A 212 -3.96 -2.83 5.43
CA ARG A 212 -4.95 -3.91 5.62
C ARG A 212 -6.37 -3.58 5.17
N VAL A 213 -6.74 -2.30 5.13
CA VAL A 213 -8.09 -1.87 4.74
C VAL A 213 -8.12 -1.36 3.28
N GLY A 214 -6.98 -1.38 2.60
CA GLY A 214 -6.83 -0.98 1.20
C GLY A 214 -6.47 0.49 0.98
N ASN A 215 -6.03 1.23 2.00
CA ASN A 215 -5.44 2.56 1.76
C ASN A 215 -4.08 2.40 1.07
N ASN A 216 -3.88 3.16 -0.01
CA ASN A 216 -2.64 3.19 -0.77
C ASN A 216 -1.84 4.46 -0.42
N SER A 217 -0.54 4.30 -0.12
CA SER A 217 0.34 5.42 0.21
C SER A 217 0.72 6.30 -0.99
N ARG A 218 0.38 5.88 -2.22
CA ARG A 218 1.03 6.27 -3.47
C ARG A 218 2.52 5.89 -3.50
N TRP A 219 3.21 6.22 -4.59
CA TRP A 219 4.64 5.94 -4.72
C TRP A 219 5.46 6.88 -3.83
N ALA A 220 6.49 6.36 -3.19
CA ALA A 220 7.51 7.18 -2.55
C ALA A 220 8.32 7.94 -3.62
N PRO A 221 9.03 9.02 -3.24
CA PRO A 221 9.96 9.67 -4.15
C PRO A 221 10.96 8.66 -4.72
N ALA A 222 11.11 8.67 -6.04
CA ALA A 222 11.99 7.73 -6.72
C ALA A 222 13.46 8.10 -6.49
N ARG A 223 14.32 7.08 -6.45
CA ARG A 223 15.77 7.27 -6.57
C ARG A 223 16.27 6.72 -7.88
N THR A 224 16.91 7.57 -8.67
CA THR A 224 17.59 7.15 -9.88
C THR A 224 18.93 6.52 -9.54
N LEU A 225 19.20 5.37 -10.15
CA LEU A 225 20.47 4.64 -10.06
C LEU A 225 21.09 4.54 -11.44
N ARG A 226 22.43 4.51 -11.43
CA ARG A 226 23.22 4.12 -12.60
C ARG A 226 23.68 2.70 -12.35
N ILE A 227 23.29 1.78 -13.22
CA ILE A 227 23.94 0.48 -13.28
C ILE A 227 25.15 0.68 -14.18
N ALA A 228 26.33 0.36 -13.65
CA ALA A 228 27.51 0.34 -14.49
C ALA A 228 27.30 -0.83 -15.46
N SER A 229 27.08 -0.52 -16.74
CA SER A 229 27.22 -1.53 -17.78
C SER A 229 28.52 -2.26 -17.53
N GLU A 230 28.53 -3.57 -17.77
CA GLU A 230 29.80 -4.24 -17.98
C GLU A 230 30.52 -3.39 -19.02
N ALA A 231 31.59 -2.72 -18.59
CA ALA A 231 32.29 -1.77 -19.43
C ALA A 231 32.57 -2.49 -20.75
N GLU A 232 32.35 -1.79 -21.86
CA GLU A 232 32.94 -2.12 -23.15
C GLU A 232 34.25 -2.85 -22.90
N SER A 233 34.32 -4.10 -23.35
CA SER A 233 35.53 -4.90 -23.29
C SER A 233 36.69 -3.99 -23.70
N ARG A 234 37.53 -3.57 -22.74
CA ARG A 234 38.77 -2.86 -23.07
C ARG A 234 39.45 -3.75 -24.11
N PRO A 235 39.65 -3.32 -25.37
CA PRO A 235 40.50 -4.09 -26.25
C PRO A 235 41.84 -4.19 -25.53
N ALA A 236 42.30 -5.44 -25.40
CA ALA A 236 43.43 -5.82 -24.59
C ALA A 236 44.58 -4.82 -24.76
N GLY A 237 44.80 -4.04 -23.71
CA GLY A 237 45.96 -3.17 -23.65
C GLY A 237 47.21 -4.03 -23.58
N THR A 238 48.02 -3.93 -24.62
CA THR A 238 49.48 -4.11 -24.61
C THR A 238 50.03 -5.52 -24.89
N ALA A 239 50.24 -5.85 -26.17
CA ALA A 239 51.45 -6.57 -26.56
C ALA A 239 52.52 -5.51 -26.87
N LEU A 240 53.33 -5.15 -25.86
CA LEU A 240 54.59 -4.44 -26.09
C LEU A 240 55.48 -5.42 -26.85
N ILE A 241 55.54 -5.28 -28.18
CA ILE A 241 56.53 -5.94 -29.01
C ILE A 241 57.88 -5.39 -28.58
N TYR A 242 58.66 -6.22 -27.90
CA TYR A 242 60.07 -5.96 -27.62
C TYR A 242 60.80 -5.78 -28.97
N GLN A 243 61.19 -4.55 -29.26
CA GLN A 243 62.18 -4.28 -30.31
C GLN A 243 63.57 -4.28 -29.65
N PRO A 244 64.51 -5.15 -30.06
CA PRO A 244 65.88 -5.07 -29.57
C PRO A 244 66.50 -3.75 -30.05
N ARG A 245 67.21 -3.08 -29.14
CA ARG A 245 67.97 -1.85 -29.42
C ARG A 245 69.02 -2.13 -30.50
N PRO A 246 69.18 -1.27 -31.52
CA PRO A 246 70.35 -1.31 -32.39
C PRO A 246 71.60 -1.06 -31.54
N THR A 247 72.58 -1.94 -31.68
CA THR A 247 73.90 -1.84 -31.09
C THR A 247 74.56 -0.53 -31.52
N GLY A 248 74.78 0.38 -30.57
CA GLY A 248 75.71 1.48 -30.75
C GLY A 248 77.13 0.95 -30.85
N SER A 249 77.92 1.51 -31.75
CA SER A 249 79.36 1.30 -31.83
C SER A 249 80.03 2.50 -32.50
N PRO A 250 81.30 2.78 -32.16
CA PRO A 250 81.69 4.05 -31.58
C PRO A 250 82.76 4.79 -32.39
N CYS A 251 83.16 5.94 -31.83
CA CYS A 251 84.43 6.65 -32.04
C CYS A 251 84.43 7.79 -33.07
N GLU A 252 84.63 9.01 -32.53
CA GLU A 252 85.44 10.05 -33.18
C GLU A 252 86.86 9.52 -33.45
N PRO A 253 87.64 10.16 -34.35
CA PRO A 253 88.58 11.17 -33.84
C PRO A 253 88.90 12.33 -34.80
N GLY A 254 89.39 13.44 -34.24
CA GLY A 254 90.35 14.34 -34.90
C GLY A 254 89.89 15.78 -35.09
#